data_AF-A0A7U2R170-F1
#
_entry.id   AF-A0A7U2R170-F1
#
_cell.length_a   1.000
_cell.length_b   1.000
_cell.length_c   1.000
_cell.angle_alpha   90.00
_cell.angle_beta   90.00
_cell.angle_gamma   90.00
#
_symmetry.space_group_name_H-M   'P 1'
#
loop_
_entity.id
_entity.type
_entity.pdbx_description
1 polymer ?
#
loop_
_entity_poly.entity_id
_entity_poly.type
_entity_poly.pdbx_seq_one_letter_code
_entity_poly.pdbx_strand_id
1 'polypeptide(L)'
;MPSLDSCSKPSSEEEAWQNRLLSNIHISDEHLNALLRLSAGSRDERGYIKIIVTIRCFVPQAFEDRHVSDELAQDIFNLAIENTVKEKLRSIESIHGYG
;
A
#
# COMPACT_ATOMS: atom_id res chain seq x y z
N MET A 1 24.01 14.38 24.99
CA MET A 1 23.04 14.39 23.87
C MET A 1 22.93 12.96 23.36
N PRO A 2 21.75 12.29 23.40
CA PRO A 2 21.64 11.00 22.75
C PRO A 2 21.51 11.19 21.24
N SER A 3 22.15 10.29 20.52
CA SER A 3 22.34 10.29 19.08
C SER A 3 21.01 10.29 18.33
N LEU A 4 20.82 11.29 17.46
CA LEU A 4 19.80 11.28 16.41
C LEU A 4 20.23 10.31 15.30
N ASP A 5 19.22 9.63 14.74
CA ASP A 5 19.23 8.94 13.45
C ASP A 5 20.13 7.71 13.29
N SER A 6 19.79 6.62 13.99
CA SER A 6 19.82 5.31 13.33
C SER A 6 18.50 5.10 12.60
N CYS A 7 18.30 5.84 11.50
CA CYS A 7 17.47 5.35 10.41
C CYS A 7 18.22 4.18 9.78
N SER A 8 18.13 3.01 10.43
CA SER A 8 18.60 1.75 9.88
C SER A 8 17.90 1.57 8.55
N LYS A 9 18.64 1.73 7.44
CA LYS A 9 18.16 1.28 6.13
C LYS A 9 17.68 -0.17 6.29
N PRO A 10 16.52 -0.53 5.73
CA PRO A 10 16.08 -1.92 5.78
C PRO A 10 17.21 -2.80 5.24
N SER A 11 17.45 -3.92 5.92
CA SER A 11 18.35 -4.95 5.40
C SER A 11 17.86 -5.37 4.02
N SER A 12 18.77 -5.76 3.11
CA SER A 12 18.41 -6.27 1.78
C SER A 12 17.37 -7.39 1.84
N GLU A 13 17.35 -8.17 2.93
CA GLU A 13 16.35 -9.22 3.16
C GLU A 13 14.96 -8.65 3.52
N GLU A 14 14.91 -7.58 4.29
CA GLU A 14 13.67 -6.91 4.71
C GLU A 14 12.99 -6.26 3.50
N GLU A 15 13.76 -5.55 2.68
CA GLU A 15 13.26 -4.97 1.43
C GLU A 15 12.76 -6.06 0.46
N ALA A 16 13.50 -7.17 0.33
CA ALA A 16 13.06 -8.30 -0.50
C ALA A 16 11.76 -8.93 0.03
N TRP A 17 11.61 -9.04 1.35
CA TRP A 17 10.38 -9.55 1.98
C TRP A 17 9.20 -8.60 1.77
N GLN A 18 9.38 -7.30 1.95
CA GLN A 18 8.35 -6.29 1.68
C GLN A 18 7.93 -6.27 0.21
N ASN A 19 8.87 -6.44 -0.73
CA ASN A 19 8.56 -6.55 -2.16
C ASN A 19 7.73 -7.79 -2.50
N ARG A 20 7.97 -8.93 -1.82
CA ARG A 20 7.14 -10.13 -1.96
C ARG A 20 5.75 -9.93 -1.37
N LEU A 21 5.65 -9.29 -0.21
CA LEU A 21 4.37 -8.93 0.40
C LEU A 21 3.57 -8.01 -0.53
N LEU A 22 4.20 -6.96 -1.04
CA LEU A 22 3.60 -6.02 -2.00
C LEU A 22 3.09 -6.74 -3.25
N SER A 23 3.89 -7.65 -3.80
CA SER A 23 3.53 -8.41 -5.01
C SER A 23 2.39 -9.42 -4.79
N ASN A 24 2.07 -9.76 -3.53
CA ASN A 24 0.91 -10.60 -3.19
C ASN A 24 -0.38 -9.79 -3.08
N ILE A 25 -0.32 -8.46 -3.09
CA ILE A 25 -1.51 -7.62 -2.99
C ILE A 25 -2.08 -7.39 -4.38
N HIS A 26 -3.34 -7.79 -4.55
CA HIS A 26 -4.08 -7.57 -5.79
C HIS A 26 -5.18 -6.51 -5.61
N ILE A 27 -5.04 -5.39 -6.32
CA ILE A 27 -6.04 -4.32 -6.37
C ILE A 27 -6.64 -4.30 -7.78
N SER A 28 -7.91 -4.69 -7.90
CA SER A 28 -8.64 -4.62 -9.15
C SER A 28 -9.11 -3.19 -9.42
N ASP A 29 -9.62 -2.95 -10.63
CA ASP A 29 -10.18 -1.66 -11.03
C ASP A 29 -11.40 -1.25 -10.17
N GLU A 30 -12.23 -2.23 -9.82
CA GLU A 30 -13.38 -2.05 -8.94
C GLU A 30 -12.92 -1.68 -7.53
N HIS A 31 -11.89 -2.36 -7.01
CA HIS A 31 -11.29 -2.05 -5.72
C HIS A 31 -10.73 -0.62 -5.72
N LEU A 32 -9.97 -0.25 -6.75
CA LEU A 32 -9.39 1.09 -6.85
C LEU A 32 -10.47 2.18 -6.89
N ASN A 33 -11.54 1.98 -7.66
CA ASN A 33 -12.66 2.92 -7.71
C ASN A 33 -13.37 3.05 -6.36
N ALA A 34 -13.56 1.94 -5.63
CA ALA A 34 -14.13 1.96 -4.29
C ALA A 34 -13.22 2.71 -3.30
N LEU A 35 -11.91 2.48 -3.35
CA LEU A 35 -10.91 3.14 -2.50
C LEU A 35 -10.87 4.66 -2.73
N LEU A 36 -10.94 5.11 -3.99
CA LEU A 36 -11.01 6.53 -4.33
C LEU A 36 -12.29 7.20 -3.81
N ARG A 37 -13.41 6.48 -3.77
CA ARG A 37 -14.66 6.98 -3.18
C ARG A 37 -14.60 7.02 -1.65
N LEU A 38 -13.94 6.05 -1.03
CA LEU A 38 -13.73 6.01 0.41
C LEU A 38 -12.81 7.14 0.88
N SER A 39 -11.76 7.45 0.13
CA SER A 39 -10.84 8.56 0.46
C SER A 39 -11.50 9.95 0.34
N ALA A 40 -12.55 10.07 -0.48
CA ALA A 40 -13.36 11.28 -0.57
C ALA A 40 -14.37 11.46 0.59
N GLY A 41 -14.48 10.49 1.51
CA GLY A 41 -15.37 10.52 2.68
C GLY A 41 -14.85 11.35 3.87
N SER A 42 -15.64 11.42 4.95
CA SER A 42 -15.23 12.10 6.19
C SER A 42 -14.06 11.37 6.86
N ARG A 43 -13.05 12.15 7.29
CA ARG A 43 -11.90 11.65 8.08
C ARG A 43 -12.19 11.74 9.58
N ASP A 44 -13.37 11.30 9.98
CA ASP A 44 -13.73 11.14 11.38
C ASP A 44 -13.26 9.76 11.91
N GLU A 45 -13.44 9.50 13.21
CA GLU A 45 -13.05 8.23 13.84
C GLU A 45 -13.65 7.01 13.12
N ARG A 46 -14.89 7.10 12.63
CA ARG A 46 -15.52 6.01 11.85
C ARG A 46 -14.86 5.86 10.49
N GLY A 47 -14.46 6.96 9.86
CA GLY A 47 -13.64 6.97 8.64
C GLY A 47 -12.32 6.24 8.84
N TYR A 48 -11.60 6.53 9.92
CA TYR A 48 -10.34 5.85 10.25
C TYR A 48 -10.52 4.35 10.51
N ILE A 49 -11.57 3.95 11.24
CA ILE A 49 -11.90 2.52 11.44
C ILE A 49 -12.15 1.84 10.10
N LYS A 50 -12.93 2.45 9.20
CA LYS A 50 -13.19 1.90 7.87
C LYS A 50 -11.91 1.73 7.06
N ILE A 51 -10.98 2.69 7.14
CA ILE A 51 -9.69 2.62 6.44
C ILE A 51 -8.88 1.43 6.95
N ILE A 52 -8.71 1.27 8.27
CA ILE A 52 -7.96 0.16 8.86
C ILE A 52 -8.58 -1.19 8.49
N VAL A 53 -9.90 -1.31 8.60
CA VAL A 53 -10.61 -2.55 8.20
C VAL A 53 -10.39 -2.85 6.71
N THR A 54 -10.41 -1.82 5.86
CA THR A 54 -10.16 -1.96 4.42
C THR A 54 -8.73 -2.43 4.17
N ILE A 55 -7.72 -1.85 4.81
CA ILE A 55 -6.31 -2.27 4.67
C ILE A 55 -6.17 -3.76 4.99
N ARG A 56 -6.79 -4.23 6.07
CA ARG A 56 -6.76 -5.65 6.49
C ARG A 56 -7.47 -6.61 5.53
N CYS A 57 -8.30 -6.12 4.62
CA CYS A 57 -8.86 -6.94 3.54
C CYS A 57 -7.84 -7.23 2.42
N PHE A 58 -6.81 -6.39 2.28
CA PHE A 58 -5.81 -6.51 1.22
C PHE A 58 -4.45 -6.98 1.73
N VAL A 59 -4.05 -6.53 2.93
CA VAL A 59 -2.76 -6.87 3.53
C VAL A 59 -2.98 -7.88 4.64
N PRO A 60 -2.37 -9.08 4.56
CA PRO A 60 -2.50 -10.08 5.61
C PRO A 60 -1.80 -9.61 6.89
N GLN A 61 -2.35 -9.96 8.04
CA GLN A 61 -1.73 -9.65 9.35
C GLN A 61 -0.47 -10.47 9.63
N ALA A 62 -0.25 -11.55 8.89
CA ALA A 62 0.97 -12.34 8.92
C ALA A 62 1.34 -12.81 7.51
N PHE A 63 2.63 -12.77 7.17
CA PHE A 63 3.15 -13.16 5.87
C PHE A 63 4.54 -13.78 6.02
N GLU A 64 4.75 -14.98 5.45
CA GLU A 64 6.00 -15.75 5.60
C GLU A 64 6.45 -15.87 7.07
N ASP A 65 5.52 -16.27 7.95
CA ASP A 65 5.73 -16.43 9.40
C ASP A 65 6.14 -15.16 10.17
N ARG A 66 6.07 -13.99 9.54
CA ARG A 66 6.30 -12.68 10.15
C ARG A 66 4.98 -11.94 10.38
N HIS A 67 4.88 -11.25 11.52
CA HIS A 67 3.76 -10.36 11.81
C HIS A 67 3.88 -9.08 10.98
N VAL A 68 2.77 -8.67 10.36
CA VAL A 68 2.66 -7.40 9.64
C VAL A 68 1.99 -6.40 10.58
N SER A 69 2.72 -5.37 11.04
CA SER A 69 2.13 -4.32 11.87
C SER A 69 1.09 -3.52 11.08
N ASP A 70 0.12 -2.90 11.77
CA ASP A 70 -0.87 -2.05 11.10
C ASP A 70 -0.19 -0.86 10.37
N GLU A 71 0.92 -0.35 10.89
CA GLU A 71 1.74 0.71 10.27
C GLU A 71 2.35 0.23 8.95
N LEU A 72 3.03 -0.92 8.98
CA LEU A 72 3.60 -1.53 7.78
C LEU A 72 2.52 -1.90 6.77
N ALA A 73 1.39 -2.44 7.25
CA ALA A 73 0.27 -2.80 6.40
C ALA A 73 -0.28 -1.57 5.67
N GLN A 74 -0.37 -0.42 6.36
CA GLN A 74 -0.77 0.83 5.75
C GLN A 74 0.22 1.29 4.68
N ASP A 75 1.52 1.27 4.96
CA ASP A 75 2.55 1.70 4.00
C ASP A 75 2.58 0.83 2.74
N ILE A 76 2.55 -0.50 2.94
CA ILE A 76 2.51 -1.48 1.85
C ILE A 76 1.23 -1.30 1.01
N PHE A 77 0.09 -1.07 1.67
CA PHE A 77 -1.18 -0.84 0.98
C PHE A 77 -1.17 0.45 0.14
N ASN A 78 -0.64 1.54 0.69
CA ASN A 78 -0.50 2.80 -0.05
C ASN A 78 0.40 2.61 -1.28
N LEU A 79 1.53 1.90 -1.12
CA LEU A 79 2.45 1.61 -2.22
C LEU A 79 1.78 0.75 -3.30
N ALA A 80 0.95 -0.23 -2.91
CA ALA A 80 0.19 -1.03 -3.86
C ALA A 80 -0.77 -0.16 -4.69
N ILE A 81 -1.52 0.75 -4.04
CA ILE A 81 -2.41 1.69 -4.74
C ILE A 81 -1.62 2.56 -5.71
N GLU A 82 -0.51 3.15 -5.27
CA GLU A 82 0.33 3.99 -6.12
C GLU A 82 0.83 3.24 -7.36
N ASN A 83 1.29 2.01 -7.19
CA ASN A 83 1.76 1.19 -8.29
C ASN A 83 0.64 0.90 -9.30
N THR A 84 -0.55 0.51 -8.82
CA THR A 84 -1.72 0.28 -9.68
C THR A 84 -2.13 1.55 -10.44
N VAL A 85 -2.12 2.72 -9.78
CA VAL A 85 -2.43 4.00 -10.43
C VAL A 85 -1.38 4.35 -11.49
N LYS A 86 -0.08 4.19 -11.18
CA LYS A 86 1.02 4.45 -12.11
C LYS A 86 0.97 3.52 -13.32
N GLU A 87 0.65 2.24 -13.14
CA GLU A 87 0.46 1.28 -14.23
C GLU A 87 -0.71 1.66 -15.14
N LYS A 88 -1.84 2.06 -14.56
CA LYS A 88 -2.98 2.55 -15.34
C LYS A 88 -2.65 3.81 -16.15
N LEU A 89 -1.98 4.79 -15.55
CA LEU A 89 -1.56 6.00 -16.25
C LEU A 89 -0.62 5.67 -17.42
N ARG A 90 0.39 4.81 -17.20
CA ARG A 90 1.27 4.33 -18.28
C ARG A 90 0.52 3.59 -19.37
N SER A 91 -0.47 2.78 -19.03
CA SER A 91 -1.33 2.10 -20.02
C SER A 91 -2.11 3.11 -20.86
N ILE A 92 -2.65 4.16 -20.26
CA ILE A 92 -3.34 5.24 -20.97
C ILE A 92 -2.37 6.02 -21.87
N GLU A 93 -1.21 6.42 -21.36
CA GLU A 93 -0.17 7.14 -22.14
C GLU A 93 0.35 6.30 -23.31
N SER A 94 0.53 5.00 -23.11
CA SER A 94 0.92 4.05 -24.16
C SER A 94 -0.13 3.92 -25.26
N ILE A 95 -1.42 4.12 -24.95
CA ILE A 95 -2.51 4.12 -25.95
C ILE A 95 -2.54 5.45 -26.72
N HIS A 96 -2.17 6.56 -26.08
CA HIS A 96 -2.26 7.90 -26.68
C HIS A 96 -0.98 8.36 -27.39
N GLY A 97 0.12 7.60 -27.33
CA GLY A 97 1.25 7.73 -28.26
C GLY A 97 2.01 9.06 -28.21
N TYR A 98 2.16 9.67 -27.03
CA TYR A 98 3.11 10.76 -26.84
C TYR A 98 4.51 10.18 -26.56
N GLY A 99 5.19 9.73 -27.62
CA GLY A 99 6.60 9.32 -27.63
C GLY A 99 7.46 10.32 -28.39
#